data_AF-A0A5P2BRT5-F1
#
_entry.id   AF-A0A5P2BRT5-F1
#
_cell.length_a   1.000
_cell.length_b   1.000
_cell.length_c   1.000
_cell.angle_alpha   90.00
_cell.angle_beta   90.00
_cell.angle_gamma   90.00
#
_symmetry.space_group_name_H-M   'P 1'
#
loop_
_entity.id
_entity.type
_entity.pdbx_description
1 polymer ?
#
loop_
_entity_poly.entity_id
_entity_poly.type
_entity_poly.pdbx_seq_one_letter_code
_entity_poly.pdbx_strand_id
1 'polypeptide(L)'
;MTMRLTRALKRASVVTTTMAALGAGALTLAPTAGATSWNIDKWPSFWQPCGTYMCLYYSPNLDNASWTPTSTSDKDLGGNKFGNHGTGTAGAGQVVRNNAASMGNNTTNCHVATFVSPNFQGDANWLHAGHGGNLNSTLRNNEASIRVDSCT
;
A
#
# COMPACT_ATOMS: atom_id res chain seq x y z
N MET A 1 -40.06 -6.85 -34.63
CA MET A 1 -38.73 -6.52 -35.17
C MET A 1 -37.72 -7.39 -34.43
N THR A 2 -37.12 -8.33 -35.15
CA THR A 2 -36.38 -9.47 -34.60
C THR A 2 -34.89 -9.15 -34.56
N MET A 3 -34.22 -9.22 -33.40
CA MET A 3 -32.76 -9.34 -33.35
C MET A 3 -32.26 -10.09 -32.10
N ARG A 4 -32.00 -11.38 -32.35
CA ARG A 4 -30.93 -12.28 -31.90
C ARG A 4 -30.17 -12.01 -30.58
N LEU A 5 -30.26 -13.01 -29.69
CA LEU A 5 -29.29 -13.38 -28.65
C LEU A 5 -27.86 -13.55 -29.21
N THR A 6 -26.85 -13.15 -28.44
CA THR A 6 -25.59 -13.92 -28.33
C THR A 6 -24.92 -13.71 -26.96
N ARG A 7 -24.77 -14.82 -26.24
CA ARG A 7 -24.03 -14.99 -24.99
C ARG A 7 -22.52 -14.98 -25.28
N ALA A 8 -21.72 -14.46 -24.35
CA ALA A 8 -20.33 -14.90 -24.20
C ALA A 8 -19.92 -14.85 -22.72
N LEU A 9 -20.19 -15.95 -22.01
CA LEU A 9 -19.51 -16.28 -20.76
C LEU A 9 -18.02 -16.42 -21.06
N LYS A 10 -17.17 -15.59 -20.44
CA LYS A 10 -15.74 -15.85 -20.39
C LYS A 10 -15.51 -17.07 -19.50
N ARG A 11 -14.98 -18.11 -20.13
CA ARG A 11 -14.75 -19.45 -19.59
C ARG A 11 -13.76 -19.37 -18.44
N ALA A 12 -14.18 -19.89 -17.29
CA ALA A 12 -13.29 -20.29 -16.22
C ALA A 12 -12.43 -21.46 -16.73
N SER A 13 -11.12 -21.26 -16.78
CA SER A 13 -10.18 -22.36 -17.01
C SER A 13 -9.97 -23.08 -15.68
N VAL A 14 -10.80 -24.09 -15.42
CA VAL A 14 -10.54 -25.10 -14.40
C VAL A 14 -9.54 -26.07 -15.00
N VAL A 15 -8.28 -25.97 -14.60
CA VAL A 15 -7.27 -27.00 -14.90
C VAL A 15 -7.43 -28.09 -13.84
N THR A 16 -8.24 -29.09 -14.15
CA THR A 16 -8.25 -30.38 -13.45
C THR A 16 -7.08 -31.21 -13.95
N THR A 17 -6.06 -31.37 -13.10
CA THR A 17 -5.09 -32.47 -13.21
C THR A 17 -5.21 -33.33 -11.96
N THR A 18 -5.95 -34.41 -12.09
CA THR A 18 -5.88 -35.56 -11.19
C THR A 18 -4.51 -36.22 -11.35
N MET A 19 -3.66 -36.14 -10.34
CA MET A 19 -2.59 -37.11 -10.12
C MET A 19 -2.73 -37.65 -8.70
N ALA A 20 -3.23 -38.89 -8.63
CA ALA A 20 -3.09 -39.73 -7.45
C ALA A 20 -1.68 -40.33 -7.46
N ALA A 21 -0.88 -40.01 -6.44
CA ALA A 21 0.32 -40.74 -6.09
C ALA A 21 0.30 -40.97 -4.57
N LEU A 22 0.05 -42.22 -4.17
CA LEU A 22 0.25 -42.73 -2.82
C LEU A 22 1.76 -42.93 -2.63
N GLY A 23 2.37 -42.22 -1.67
CA GLY A 23 3.77 -42.44 -1.30
C GLY A 23 4.35 -41.35 -0.40
N ALA A 24 4.57 -41.71 0.87
CA ALA A 24 5.47 -41.10 1.86
C ALA A 24 5.74 -39.57 1.78
N GLY A 25 5.04 -38.82 2.65
CA GLY A 25 5.59 -37.62 3.31
C GLY A 25 6.26 -36.56 2.43
N ALA A 26 5.67 -36.21 1.29
CA ALA A 26 6.11 -35.03 0.56
C ALA A 26 5.68 -33.77 1.34
N LEU A 27 6.63 -33.14 2.05
CA LEU A 27 6.52 -31.73 2.40
C LEU A 27 6.45 -30.95 1.09
N THR A 28 5.23 -30.72 0.60
CA THR A 28 4.98 -29.74 -0.44
C THR A 28 5.29 -28.38 0.18
N LEU A 29 6.51 -27.88 -0.04
CA LEU A 29 6.81 -26.47 0.17
C LEU A 29 5.89 -25.70 -0.77
N ALA A 30 4.75 -25.24 -0.26
CA ALA A 30 3.90 -24.32 -0.97
C ALA A 30 4.78 -23.13 -1.39
N PRO A 31 4.75 -22.70 -2.65
CA PRO A 31 5.51 -21.53 -3.06
C PRO A 31 5.09 -20.38 -2.15
N THR A 32 6.04 -19.84 -1.39
CA THR A 32 5.81 -18.59 -0.67
C THR A 32 5.58 -17.53 -1.74
N ALA A 33 4.37 -16.98 -1.78
CA ALA A 33 4.09 -15.85 -2.67
C ALA A 33 5.10 -14.75 -2.32
N GLY A 34 5.93 -14.37 -3.30
CA GLY A 34 6.92 -13.32 -3.11
C GLY A 34 6.24 -11.98 -2.91
N ALA A 35 6.72 -11.21 -1.92
CA ALA A 35 6.30 -9.82 -1.75
C ALA A 35 6.78 -8.97 -2.94
N THR A 36 5.89 -8.12 -3.45
CA THR A 36 6.18 -7.20 -4.56
C THR A 36 6.22 -5.76 -4.05
N SER A 37 7.19 -4.99 -4.51
CA SER A 37 7.35 -3.58 -4.16
C SER A 37 7.23 -2.70 -5.40
N TRP A 38 6.44 -1.63 -5.34
CA TRP A 38 6.25 -0.69 -6.43
C TRP A 38 6.69 0.72 -6.07
N ASN A 39 7.49 1.32 -6.94
CA ASN A 39 7.69 2.76 -6.91
C ASN A 39 6.41 3.47 -7.35
N ILE A 40 5.98 4.45 -6.57
CA ILE A 40 4.77 5.23 -6.89
C ILE A 40 5.07 6.72 -7.02
N ASP A 41 6.30 7.11 -7.38
CA ASP A 41 6.60 8.51 -7.63
C ASP A 41 5.76 9.03 -8.79
N LYS A 42 5.02 10.11 -8.53
CA LYS A 42 4.18 10.74 -9.54
C LYS A 42 4.37 12.24 -9.60
N TRP A 43 4.57 12.90 -8.48
CA TRP A 43 4.77 14.34 -8.41
C TRP A 43 5.71 14.70 -7.24
N PRO A 44 6.31 15.89 -7.22
CA PRO A 44 7.12 16.31 -6.08
C PRO A 44 6.25 16.62 -4.85
N SER A 45 6.81 16.48 -3.65
CA SER A 45 6.09 16.51 -2.36
C SER A 45 6.60 17.51 -1.34
N PHE A 46 7.62 18.31 -1.64
CA PHE A 46 8.33 19.14 -0.65
C PHE A 46 7.45 20.22 0.03
N TRP A 47 6.31 20.56 -0.54
CA TRP A 47 5.34 21.53 -0.01
C TRP A 47 4.30 20.92 0.93
N GLN A 48 4.32 19.60 1.11
CA GLN A 48 3.38 18.90 1.96
C GLN A 48 3.55 19.29 3.43
N PRO A 49 2.46 19.27 4.23
CA PRO A 49 2.54 19.46 5.68
C PRO A 49 3.14 18.24 6.40
N CYS A 50 3.94 17.43 5.71
CA CYS A 50 4.66 16.34 6.32
C CYS A 50 5.71 16.89 7.26
N GLY A 51 5.80 16.27 8.43
CA GLY A 51 6.92 16.48 9.32
C GLY A 51 8.24 16.02 8.68
N THR A 52 9.16 15.55 9.51
CA THR A 52 10.53 15.25 9.08
C THR A 52 10.66 14.09 8.07
N TYR A 53 9.71 13.16 8.04
CA TYR A 53 9.86 11.91 7.29
C TYR A 53 8.86 11.80 6.13
N MET A 54 7.72 11.18 6.37
CA MET A 54 6.71 10.90 5.36
C MET A 54 5.32 11.24 5.88
N CYS A 55 4.34 11.25 4.99
CA CYS A 55 2.93 11.23 5.37
C CYS A 55 2.19 10.08 4.71
N LEU A 56 1.16 9.63 5.40
CA LEU A 56 0.02 8.95 4.80
C LEU A 56 -1.17 9.92 4.77
N TYR A 57 -1.93 9.90 3.68
CA TYR A 57 -3.12 10.73 3.49
C TYR A 57 -4.34 9.86 3.28
N TYR A 58 -5.45 10.28 3.88
CA TYR A 58 -6.74 9.59 3.78
C TYR A 58 -7.27 9.55 2.34
N SER A 59 -7.00 10.58 1.55
CA SER A 59 -7.46 10.68 0.17
C SER A 59 -6.32 10.58 -0.85
N PRO A 60 -6.65 10.25 -2.12
CA PRO A 60 -5.69 10.37 -3.22
C PRO A 60 -5.14 11.78 -3.34
N ASN A 61 -3.99 11.93 -4.01
CA ASN A 61 -3.38 13.21 -4.36
C ASN A 61 -2.99 14.10 -3.15
N LEU A 62 -2.60 13.47 -2.04
CA LEU A 62 -2.12 14.15 -0.81
C LEU A 62 -3.18 15.02 -0.14
N ASP A 63 -4.43 14.61 -0.23
CA ASP A 63 -5.58 15.40 0.18
C ASP A 63 -6.22 14.88 1.47
N ASN A 64 -7.00 15.74 2.12
CA ASN A 64 -7.71 15.50 3.37
C ASN A 64 -6.81 15.18 4.57
N ALA A 65 -7.33 14.50 5.59
CA ALA A 65 -6.60 14.24 6.81
C ALA A 65 -5.35 13.41 6.53
N SER A 66 -4.28 13.70 7.27
CA SER A 66 -2.99 13.05 7.10
C SER A 66 -2.41 12.61 8.43
N TRP A 67 -1.44 11.71 8.37
CA TRP A 67 -0.71 11.24 9.53
C TRP A 67 0.78 11.24 9.19
N THR A 68 1.56 11.73 10.13
CA THR A 68 3.02 11.79 10.07
C THR A 68 3.62 10.95 11.19
N PRO A 69 4.60 10.08 10.91
CA PRO A 69 5.26 9.32 11.95
C PRO A 69 6.17 10.23 12.79
N THR A 70 6.32 9.92 14.07
CA THR A 70 7.26 10.58 14.99
C THR A 70 8.65 9.93 14.99
N SER A 71 8.81 8.80 14.31
CA SER A 71 10.03 8.00 14.19
C SER A 71 10.26 7.57 12.74
N THR A 72 11.45 7.06 12.44
CA THR A 72 11.80 6.54 11.10
C THR A 72 11.06 5.25 10.74
N SER A 73 10.29 4.66 11.65
CA SER A 73 9.45 3.50 11.35
C SER A 73 8.28 3.39 12.31
N ASP A 74 7.21 2.76 11.84
CA ASP A 74 6.10 2.28 12.66
C ASP A 74 5.66 0.90 12.16
N LYS A 75 5.80 -0.09 13.03
CA LYS A 75 5.52 -1.50 12.71
C LYS A 75 4.04 -1.85 12.72
N ASP A 76 3.17 -1.02 13.29
CA ASP A 76 1.71 -1.25 13.31
C ASP A 76 0.93 0.06 13.41
N LEU A 77 0.30 0.45 12.31
CA LEU A 77 -0.47 1.68 12.20
C LEU A 77 -1.84 1.61 12.92
N GLY A 78 -2.18 0.49 13.57
CA GLY A 78 -3.50 0.28 14.18
C GLY A 78 -3.85 1.21 15.34
N GLY A 79 -2.86 1.79 16.03
CA GLY A 79 -3.06 2.77 17.09
C GLY A 79 -3.08 4.23 16.60
N ASN A 80 -2.67 4.47 15.35
CA ASN A 80 -2.48 5.79 14.81
C ASN A 80 -3.78 6.34 14.24
N LYS A 81 -3.99 7.64 14.34
CA LYS A 81 -5.16 8.32 13.78
C LYS A 81 -4.73 9.44 12.85
N PHE A 82 -5.48 9.62 11.76
CA PHE A 82 -5.32 10.79 10.92
C PHE A 82 -5.69 12.07 11.67
N GLY A 83 -4.90 13.12 11.47
CA GLY A 83 -5.12 14.47 11.97
C GLY A 83 -5.43 15.44 10.83
N ASN A 84 -5.94 16.62 11.18
CA ASN A 84 -6.08 17.72 10.22
C ASN A 84 -4.78 18.54 10.19
N HIS A 85 -4.09 18.49 9.05
CA HIS A 85 -2.83 19.21 8.82
C HIS A 85 -2.95 20.27 7.71
N GLY A 86 -4.17 20.75 7.43
CA GLY A 86 -4.42 21.87 6.49
C GLY A 86 -4.74 21.46 5.05
N THR A 87 -4.74 20.16 4.75
CA THR A 87 -5.14 19.58 3.45
C THR A 87 -6.60 19.14 3.40
N GLY A 88 -7.38 19.36 4.46
CA GLY A 88 -8.79 18.96 4.56
C GLY A 88 -9.06 18.07 5.77
N THR A 89 -10.33 17.71 5.98
CA THR A 89 -10.79 17.06 7.22
C THR A 89 -11.36 15.66 7.04
N ALA A 90 -11.58 15.19 5.80
CA ALA A 90 -12.11 13.85 5.60
C ALA A 90 -11.13 12.81 6.14
N GLY A 91 -11.64 11.83 6.90
CA GLY A 91 -10.83 10.79 7.54
C GLY A 91 -10.19 11.20 8.88
N ALA A 92 -10.30 12.45 9.32
CA ALA A 92 -9.75 12.86 10.61
C ALA A 92 -10.33 12.03 11.77
N GLY A 93 -9.46 11.55 12.66
CA GLY A 93 -9.81 10.67 13.78
C GLY A 93 -9.99 9.19 13.41
N GLN A 94 -10.02 8.83 12.12
CA GLN A 94 -10.00 7.44 11.67
C GLN A 94 -8.61 6.83 11.88
N VAL A 95 -8.59 5.52 12.09
CA VAL A 95 -7.34 4.76 12.22
C VAL A 95 -6.59 4.83 10.90
N VAL A 96 -5.28 5.06 10.95
CA VAL A 96 -4.44 5.16 9.75
C VAL A 96 -4.44 3.84 9.01
N ARG A 97 -4.18 2.73 9.70
CA ARG A 97 -4.17 1.38 9.13
C ARG A 97 -5.42 1.12 8.27
N ASN A 98 -5.18 0.62 7.06
CA ASN A 98 -6.18 0.29 6.06
C ASN A 98 -7.06 1.46 5.59
N ASN A 99 -6.62 2.71 5.71
CA ASN A 99 -7.43 3.87 5.33
C ASN A 99 -6.64 4.94 4.56
N ALA A 100 -5.36 4.73 4.25
CA ALA A 100 -4.59 5.65 3.42
C ALA A 100 -4.85 5.39 1.92
N ALA A 101 -4.82 6.47 1.13
CA ALA A 101 -4.98 6.40 -0.32
C ALA A 101 -3.83 7.04 -1.10
N SER A 102 -3.01 7.86 -0.44
CA SER A 102 -1.77 8.39 -0.99
C SER A 102 -0.73 8.60 0.11
N MET A 103 0.52 8.78 -0.31
CA MET A 103 1.64 9.01 0.59
C MET A 103 2.61 10.03 -0.01
N GLY A 104 3.43 10.63 0.84
CA GLY A 104 4.46 11.55 0.41
C GLY A 104 5.71 11.44 1.26
N ASN A 105 6.85 11.73 0.65
CA ASN A 105 8.16 11.66 1.26
C ASN A 105 8.76 13.06 1.35
N ASN A 106 9.00 13.54 2.57
CA ASN A 106 9.60 14.84 2.85
C ASN A 106 11.05 14.74 3.30
N THR A 107 11.64 13.54 3.29
CA THR A 107 13.07 13.38 3.53
C THR A 107 13.87 13.99 2.37
N THR A 108 15.10 14.41 2.66
CA THR A 108 15.98 15.03 1.67
C THR A 108 16.74 14.02 0.82
N ASN A 109 16.96 12.80 1.34
CA ASN A 109 17.82 11.82 0.70
C ASN A 109 17.47 10.35 1.02
N CYS A 110 16.31 10.08 1.64
CA CYS A 110 15.92 8.72 2.01
C CYS A 110 14.74 8.24 1.18
N HIS A 111 14.68 6.95 0.93
CA HIS A 111 13.47 6.30 0.47
C HIS A 111 12.52 6.07 1.64
N VAL A 112 11.22 6.05 1.36
CA VAL A 112 10.21 5.66 2.35
C VAL A 112 9.26 4.64 1.74
N ALA A 113 8.82 3.70 2.56
CA ALA A 113 7.94 2.63 2.15
C ALA A 113 6.78 2.46 3.12
N THR A 114 5.67 1.96 2.59
CA THR A 114 4.54 1.45 3.35
C THR A 114 4.20 0.04 2.88
N PHE A 115 3.74 -0.80 3.81
CA PHE A 115 3.61 -2.24 3.62
C PHE A 115 2.18 -2.70 3.98
N VAL A 116 1.67 -3.72 3.28
CA VAL A 116 0.33 -4.29 3.53
C VAL A 116 0.18 -4.98 4.89
N SER A 117 1.28 -5.37 5.54
CA SER A 117 1.24 -6.08 6.82
C SER A 117 2.10 -5.42 7.89
N PRO A 118 1.79 -5.65 9.18
CA PRO A 118 2.64 -5.21 10.28
C PRO A 118 4.07 -5.74 10.16
N ASN A 119 5.01 -5.09 10.84
CA ASN A 119 6.44 -5.45 10.86
C ASN A 119 7.11 -5.42 9.48
N PHE A 120 6.67 -4.51 8.60
CA PHE A 120 7.29 -4.25 7.29
C PHE A 120 7.25 -5.48 6.36
N GLN A 121 6.14 -6.22 6.39
CA GLN A 121 5.98 -7.48 5.65
C GLN A 121 5.02 -7.34 4.47
N GLY A 122 5.21 -8.22 3.49
CA GLY A 122 4.37 -8.33 2.31
C GLY A 122 4.61 -7.21 1.30
N ASP A 123 3.64 -7.06 0.41
CA ASP A 123 3.64 -6.07 -0.66
C ASP A 123 3.81 -4.63 -0.15
N ALA A 124 4.51 -3.81 -0.95
CA ALA A 124 4.86 -2.44 -0.55
C ALA A 124 4.72 -1.40 -1.66
N ASN A 125 4.43 -0.17 -1.28
CA ASN A 125 4.64 1.01 -2.12
C ASN A 125 5.74 1.86 -1.51
N TRP A 126 6.60 2.43 -2.36
CA TRP A 126 7.71 3.25 -1.93
C TRP A 126 7.88 4.50 -2.79
N LEU A 127 8.54 5.50 -2.22
CA LEU A 127 8.81 6.79 -2.83
C LEU A 127 10.29 7.17 -2.69
N HIS A 128 10.84 7.82 -3.71
CA HIS A 128 12.12 8.54 -3.57
C HIS A 128 11.96 9.78 -2.68
N ALA A 129 13.08 10.31 -2.18
CA ALA A 129 13.12 11.57 -1.45
C ALA A 129 12.42 12.68 -2.24
N GLY A 130 11.52 13.43 -1.60
CA GLY A 130 10.86 14.56 -2.25
C GLY A 130 9.77 14.23 -3.26
N HIS A 131 9.31 12.97 -3.31
CA HIS A 131 8.19 12.55 -4.15
C HIS A 131 6.91 12.23 -3.37
N GLY A 132 5.78 12.30 -4.06
CA GLY A 132 4.46 11.89 -3.63
C GLY A 132 3.76 11.04 -4.68
N GLY A 133 2.80 10.23 -4.21
CA GLY A 133 2.13 9.25 -5.05
C GLY A 133 0.84 8.69 -4.46
N ASN A 134 -0.03 8.23 -5.36
CA ASN A 134 -1.21 7.46 -5.01
C ASN A 134 -0.84 6.01 -4.73
N LEU A 135 -1.32 5.47 -3.60
CA LEU A 135 -1.20 4.05 -3.31
C LEU A 135 -1.93 3.24 -4.41
N ASN A 136 -1.30 2.15 -4.84
CA ASN A 136 -1.87 1.28 -5.86
C ASN A 136 -3.02 0.43 -5.29
N SER A 137 -3.65 -0.38 -6.14
CA SER A 137 -4.78 -1.24 -5.75
C SER A 137 -4.48 -2.25 -4.65
N THR A 138 -3.21 -2.58 -4.42
CA THR A 138 -2.79 -3.55 -3.39
C THR A 138 -2.69 -2.90 -2.02
N LEU A 139 -2.23 -1.65 -1.94
CA LEU A 139 -2.00 -0.94 -0.68
C LEU A 139 -3.04 0.11 -0.32
N ARG A 140 -3.79 0.65 -1.29
CA ARG A 140 -4.83 1.63 -1.00
C ARG A 140 -5.86 1.04 -0.04
N ASN A 141 -6.03 1.67 1.10
CA ASN A 141 -6.88 1.23 2.20
C ASN A 141 -6.49 -0.17 2.73
N ASN A 142 -5.20 -0.50 2.71
CA ASN A 142 -4.71 -1.82 3.13
C ASN A 142 -3.29 -1.78 3.74
N GLU A 143 -2.74 -0.60 3.95
CA GLU A 143 -1.43 -0.40 4.56
C GLU A 143 -1.47 -0.60 6.08
N ALA A 144 -0.40 -1.18 6.64
CA ALA A 144 -0.33 -1.54 8.06
C ALA A 144 0.99 -1.17 8.75
N SER A 145 2.05 -0.88 8.00
CA SER A 145 3.31 -0.40 8.57
C SER A 145 4.06 0.53 7.60
N ILE A 146 5.01 1.30 8.13
CA ILE A 146 5.87 2.22 7.37
C ILE A 146 7.32 2.17 7.83
N ARG A 147 8.25 2.44 6.92
CA ARG A 147 9.67 2.59 7.23
C ARG A 147 10.32 3.62 6.33
N VAL A 148 11.18 4.44 6.91
CA VAL A 148 12.22 5.20 6.21
C VAL A 148 13.36 4.22 5.96
N ASP A 149 13.62 3.94 4.69
CA ASP A 149 14.58 2.96 4.20
C ASP A 149 15.95 3.61 3.93
N SER A 150 16.73 3.01 3.02
CA SER A 150 18.05 3.46 2.59
C SER A 150 18.08 4.96 2.27
N CYS A 151 19.04 5.64 2.89
CA CYS A 151 19.39 7.04 2.61
C CYS A 151 20.68 7.08 1.78
N THR A 152 20.69 7.90 0.73
CA THR A 152 21.83 8.08 -0.19
C THR A 152 22.61 9.35 0.09
#